data_AF-A0A818L9J2-F1
#
_entry.id   AF-A0A818L9J2-F1
#
_cell.length_a   1.000
_cell.length_b   1.000
_cell.length_c   1.000
_cell.angle_alpha   90.00
_cell.angle_beta   90.00
_cell.angle_gamma   90.00
#
_symmetry.space_group_name_H-M   'P 1'
#
loop_
_entity.id
_entity.type
_entity.pdbx_description
1 polymer ?
#
loop_
_entity_poly.entity_id
_entity_poly.type
_entity_poly.pdbx_seq_one_letter_code
_entity_poly.pdbx_strand_id
1 'polypeptide(L)'
;MHTITNIFLALLLVLSVAGFELGNIDENSNEQLMAGRGYVDCLIWYATQGDPNKLLAKTKKPYCQVPATFPSTLPGGWSVDTSCDAAKQPNTCSLHAGAYCCYRNALKSTGPGAQACYDKSGQWISDPWLGAGTVDKETPLGNIIQQAKHGVADVIPYYSCCVLTLFAPQPETCNRYYEKRPPGQCEGSIMV
;
A
#
# COMPACT_ATOMS: atom_id res chain seq x y z
N MET A 1 32.49 44.73 40.52
CA MET A 1 31.51 43.63 40.32
C MET A 1 31.87 42.92 39.03
N HIS A 2 32.75 41.92 39.12
CA HIS A 2 33.34 41.17 38.01
C HIS A 2 33.24 39.68 38.36
N THR A 3 32.20 38.98 37.89
CA THR A 3 32.14 37.51 38.07
C THR A 3 31.10 36.77 37.21
N ILE A 4 30.67 37.24 36.03
CA ILE A 4 29.77 36.44 35.17
C ILE A 4 30.06 36.67 33.69
N THR A 5 31.24 36.30 33.19
CA THR A 5 31.51 36.32 31.74
C THR A 5 32.57 35.34 31.27
N ASN A 6 32.83 34.25 32.02
CA ASN A 6 33.86 33.27 31.64
C ASN A 6 33.44 31.78 31.78
N ILE A 7 32.16 31.48 32.02
CA ILE A 7 31.70 30.08 32.12
C ILE A 7 31.01 29.62 30.81
N PHE A 8 30.45 30.53 30.01
CA PHE A 8 29.72 30.13 28.79
C PHE A 8 30.63 29.80 27.59
N LEU A 9 31.89 30.25 27.56
CA LEU A 9 32.80 29.93 26.46
C LEU A 9 33.53 28.59 26.66
N ALA A 10 33.59 28.07 27.89
CA ALA A 10 34.21 26.77 28.18
C ALA A 10 33.26 25.59 27.88
N LEU A 11 31.94 25.78 27.92
CA LEU A 11 30.98 24.71 27.58
C LEU A 11 30.79 24.52 26.06
N LEU A 12 31.10 25.52 25.24
CA LEU A 12 30.98 25.45 23.78
C LEU A 12 32.20 24.84 23.09
N LEU A 13 33.32 24.65 23.80
CA LEU A 13 34.56 24.06 23.27
C LEU A 13 34.82 22.62 23.75
N VAL A 14 34.06 22.11 24.73
CA VAL A 14 34.11 20.68 25.10
C VAL A 14 33.20 19.82 24.19
N LEU A 15 32.29 20.45 23.43
CA LEU A 15 31.48 19.75 22.43
C LEU A 15 32.15 19.62 21.05
N SER A 16 33.34 20.20 20.85
CA SER A 16 34.07 20.09 19.56
C SER A 16 35.25 19.10 19.58
N VAL A 17 35.50 18.40 20.70
CA VAL A 17 36.61 17.42 20.81
C VAL A 17 36.17 16.06 21.36
N ALA A 18 34.87 15.83 21.53
CA ALA A 18 34.35 14.49 21.35
C ALA A 18 34.32 14.26 19.84
N GLY A 19 35.46 13.82 19.30
CA GLY A 19 35.48 13.10 18.03
C GLY A 19 34.58 11.89 18.19
N PHE A 20 33.27 12.10 18.02
CA PHE A 20 32.43 11.08 17.44
C PHE A 20 33.04 10.87 16.07
N GLU A 21 33.92 9.88 15.99
CA GLU A 21 33.96 9.04 14.82
C GLU A 21 32.49 8.65 14.60
N LEU A 22 31.80 9.42 13.75
CA LEU A 22 30.73 8.89 12.94
C LEU A 22 31.44 7.86 12.06
N GLY A 23 31.77 6.72 12.67
CA GLY A 23 32.22 5.53 11.97
C GLY A 23 31.20 5.34 10.87
N ASN A 24 31.69 5.17 9.65
CA ASN A 24 30.88 4.90 8.47
C ASN A 24 29.71 4.02 8.91
N ILE A 25 28.52 4.60 9.00
CA ILE A 25 27.31 3.83 9.22
C ILE A 25 27.21 3.04 7.93
N ASP A 26 27.70 1.80 7.99
CA ASP A 26 27.67 0.85 6.90
C ASP A 26 26.25 0.88 6.33
N GLU A 27 26.09 1.11 5.03
CA GLU A 27 24.77 1.17 4.36
C GLU A 27 23.93 -0.06 4.73
N ASN A 28 24.61 -1.19 4.97
CA ASN A 28 24.07 -2.46 5.44
C ASN A 28 23.34 -2.38 6.81
N SER A 29 23.78 -1.50 7.72
CA SER A 29 23.17 -1.36 9.06
C SER A 29 21.86 -0.59 9.05
N ASN A 30 21.73 0.44 8.20
CA ASN A 30 20.49 1.18 8.01
C ASN A 30 19.45 0.30 7.30
N GLU A 31 19.88 -0.46 6.31
CA GLU A 31 19.06 -1.40 5.57
C GLU A 31 18.44 -2.50 6.46
N GLN A 32 19.26 -3.12 7.31
CA GLN A 32 18.80 -4.11 8.29
C GLN A 32 17.82 -3.50 9.32
N LEU A 33 18.08 -2.27 9.77
CA LEU A 33 17.20 -1.56 10.70
C LEU A 33 15.83 -1.27 10.07
N MET A 34 15.80 -0.83 8.81
CA MET A 34 14.56 -0.54 8.09
C MET A 34 13.73 -1.81 7.85
N ALA A 35 14.36 -2.92 7.48
CA ALA A 35 13.66 -4.20 7.33
C ALA A 35 13.15 -4.75 8.66
N GLY A 36 13.92 -4.64 9.74
CA GLY A 36 13.47 -5.03 11.09
C GLY A 36 12.26 -4.22 11.53
N ARG A 37 12.23 -2.92 11.24
CA ARG A 37 11.09 -2.04 11.52
C ARG A 37 9.86 -2.41 10.69
N GLY A 38 10.01 -2.59 9.37
CA GLY A 38 8.90 -3.00 8.50
C GLY A 38 8.24 -4.30 8.94
N TYR A 39 9.05 -5.28 9.35
CA TYR A 39 8.56 -6.55 9.89
C TYR A 39 7.70 -6.35 11.15
N VAL A 40 8.20 -5.62 12.15
CA VAL A 40 7.46 -5.36 13.40
C VAL A 40 6.18 -4.57 13.14
N ASP A 41 6.25 -3.53 12.30
CA ASP A 41 5.10 -2.70 11.93
C ASP A 41 4.03 -3.56 11.24
N CYS A 42 4.43 -4.48 10.36
CA CYS A 42 3.51 -5.42 9.71
C CYS A 42 2.81 -6.35 10.71
N LEU A 43 3.54 -6.92 11.69
CA LEU A 43 2.96 -7.80 12.70
C LEU A 43 1.96 -7.06 13.60
N ILE A 44 2.30 -5.84 14.03
CA ILE A 44 1.40 -5.00 14.82
C ILE A 44 0.14 -4.67 14.00
N TRP A 45 0.31 -4.23 12.75
CA TRP A 45 -0.82 -3.97 11.87
C TRP A 45 -1.70 -5.20 11.72
N TYR A 46 -1.12 -6.37 11.42
CA TYR A 46 -1.85 -7.61 11.19
C TYR A 46 -2.68 -8.02 12.41
N ALA A 47 -2.11 -7.93 13.62
CA ALA A 47 -2.79 -8.26 14.87
C ALA A 47 -3.97 -7.33 15.19
N THR A 48 -3.95 -6.10 14.68
CA THR A 48 -5.06 -5.13 14.83
C THR A 48 -6.11 -5.23 13.73
N GLN A 49 -5.86 -6.01 12.67
CA GLN A 49 -6.82 -6.17 11.59
C GLN A 49 -7.90 -7.19 11.96
N GLY A 50 -9.16 -6.77 11.80
CA GLY A 50 -10.33 -7.64 11.94
C GLY A 50 -10.46 -8.68 10.82
N ASP A 51 -11.63 -9.30 10.76
CA ASP A 51 -12.00 -10.28 9.74
C ASP A 51 -12.18 -9.61 8.35
N PRO A 52 -11.39 -9.97 7.33
CA PRO A 52 -11.49 -9.41 5.98
C PRO A 52 -12.84 -9.68 5.31
N ASN A 53 -13.55 -10.76 5.69
CA ASN A 53 -14.86 -11.08 5.11
C ASN A 53 -15.91 -10.01 5.43
N LYS A 54 -15.76 -9.31 6.57
CA LYS A 54 -16.61 -8.17 6.92
C LYS A 54 -16.39 -6.94 6.03
N LEU A 55 -15.19 -6.79 5.45
CA LEU A 55 -14.91 -5.76 4.46
C LEU A 55 -15.48 -6.19 3.11
N LEU A 56 -15.17 -7.41 2.67
CA LEU A 56 -15.64 -7.97 1.40
C LEU A 56 -17.17 -7.95 1.29
N ALA A 57 -17.89 -8.30 2.36
CA ALA A 57 -19.36 -8.26 2.40
C ALA A 57 -19.96 -6.86 2.23
N LYS A 58 -19.16 -5.79 2.39
CA LYS A 58 -19.55 -4.39 2.21
C LYS A 58 -19.09 -3.82 0.87
N THR A 59 -18.43 -4.63 0.05
CA THR A 59 -17.97 -4.23 -1.27
C THR A 59 -18.73 -4.96 -2.36
N LYS A 60 -18.72 -4.39 -3.55
CA LYS A 60 -19.29 -5.03 -4.72
C LYS A 60 -18.30 -6.04 -5.29
N LYS A 61 -18.81 -7.17 -5.81
CA LYS A 61 -18.00 -8.12 -6.58
C LYS A 61 -17.76 -7.56 -7.99
N PRO A 62 -16.52 -7.56 -8.49
CA PRO A 62 -16.24 -7.19 -9.86
C PRO A 62 -16.69 -8.26 -10.85
N TYR A 63 -16.72 -7.91 -12.12
CA TYR A 63 -16.91 -8.88 -13.20
C TYR A 63 -15.67 -9.75 -13.35
N CYS A 64 -15.85 -11.04 -13.63
CA CYS A 64 -14.72 -11.95 -13.88
C CYS A 64 -14.02 -11.67 -15.21
N GLN A 65 -14.74 -11.06 -16.16
CA GLN A 65 -14.19 -10.66 -17.44
C GLN A 65 -14.78 -9.30 -17.87
N VAL A 66 -13.92 -8.47 -18.43
CA VAL A 66 -14.26 -7.16 -18.99
C VAL A 66 -13.81 -7.07 -20.46
N PRO A 67 -14.35 -6.15 -21.26
CA PRO A 67 -13.89 -5.96 -22.63
C PRO A 67 -12.41 -5.56 -22.68
N ALA A 68 -11.67 -6.11 -23.65
CA ALA A 68 -10.27 -5.77 -23.88
C ALA A 68 -10.03 -4.30 -24.27
N THR A 69 -11.10 -3.54 -24.53
CA THR A 69 -11.06 -2.08 -24.76
C THR A 69 -10.90 -1.28 -23.46
N PHE A 70 -11.11 -1.89 -22.29
CA PHE A 70 -11.03 -1.26 -20.96
C PHE A 70 -11.75 0.10 -20.90
N PRO A 71 -13.09 0.11 -21.00
CA PRO A 71 -13.85 1.36 -20.93
C PRO A 71 -13.59 2.08 -19.60
N SER A 72 -13.72 3.42 -19.59
CA SER A 72 -13.45 4.23 -18.39
C SER A 72 -14.38 3.93 -17.20
N THR A 73 -15.55 3.36 -17.48
CA THR A 73 -16.51 2.89 -16.49
C THR A 73 -17.07 1.53 -16.88
N LEU A 74 -17.43 0.73 -15.87
CA LEU A 74 -18.20 -0.50 -16.03
C LEU A 74 -19.57 -0.36 -15.35
N PRO A 75 -20.58 -1.14 -15.77
CA PRO A 75 -21.85 -1.22 -15.09
C PRO A 75 -21.71 -1.39 -13.57
N GLY A 76 -22.63 -0.77 -12.84
CA GLY A 76 -22.65 -0.92 -11.40
C GLY A 76 -21.69 -0.02 -10.62
N GLY A 77 -21.16 1.04 -11.25
CA GLY A 77 -20.43 2.12 -10.60
C GLY A 77 -18.92 1.87 -10.45
N TRP A 78 -18.35 0.97 -11.25
CA TRP A 78 -16.90 0.77 -11.31
C TRP A 78 -16.28 1.81 -12.24
N SER A 79 -15.19 2.43 -11.81
CA SER A 79 -14.43 3.37 -12.64
C SER A 79 -12.96 3.00 -12.66
N VAL A 80 -12.27 3.30 -13.76
CA VAL A 80 -10.83 3.03 -13.89
C VAL A 80 -10.05 3.65 -12.73
N ASP A 81 -9.11 2.88 -12.20
CA ASP A 81 -8.10 3.34 -11.27
C ASP A 81 -7.03 4.12 -12.03
N THR A 82 -6.88 5.41 -11.73
CA THR A 82 -5.92 6.27 -12.43
C THR A 82 -4.46 5.85 -12.20
N SER A 83 -4.19 5.07 -11.14
CA SER A 83 -2.87 4.50 -10.84
C SER A 83 -2.58 3.19 -11.56
N CYS A 84 -3.60 2.58 -12.19
CA CYS A 84 -3.48 1.37 -13.01
C CYS A 84 -4.46 1.42 -14.20
N ASP A 85 -4.24 2.39 -15.08
CA ASP A 85 -5.05 2.66 -16.27
C ASP A 85 -4.41 2.05 -17.54
N ALA A 86 -5.13 1.17 -18.24
CA ALA A 86 -4.68 0.57 -19.51
C ALA A 86 -4.25 1.59 -20.56
N ALA A 87 -4.91 2.75 -20.62
CA ALA A 87 -4.58 3.80 -21.59
C ALA A 87 -3.24 4.50 -21.32
N LYS A 88 -2.65 4.30 -20.12
CA LYS A 88 -1.39 4.90 -19.67
C LYS A 88 -0.24 3.90 -19.56
N GLN A 89 -0.46 2.66 -20.01
CA GLN A 89 0.57 1.62 -20.03
C GLN A 89 1.76 2.04 -20.92
N PRO A 90 3.00 1.61 -20.59
CA PRO A 90 3.36 0.69 -19.52
C PRO A 90 3.63 1.36 -18.16
N ASN A 91 3.54 2.69 -18.05
CA ASN A 91 4.05 3.44 -16.90
C ASN A 91 3.03 3.59 -15.76
N THR A 92 2.28 2.52 -15.48
CA THR A 92 1.13 2.47 -14.57
C THR A 92 1.10 1.09 -13.90
N CYS A 93 0.30 0.91 -12.85
CA CYS A 93 0.18 -0.36 -12.11
C CYS A 93 1.41 -0.79 -11.28
N SER A 94 2.22 0.13 -10.76
CA SER A 94 3.44 -0.21 -10.00
C SER A 94 3.20 -1.08 -8.75
N LEU A 95 2.00 -1.00 -8.15
CA LEU A 95 1.59 -1.80 -6.99
C LEU A 95 0.85 -3.11 -7.37
N HIS A 96 0.59 -3.32 -8.66
CA HIS A 96 -0.17 -4.45 -9.20
C HIS A 96 0.60 -5.09 -10.36
N ALA A 97 1.79 -5.60 -10.07
CA ALA A 97 2.66 -6.20 -11.08
C ALA A 97 1.94 -7.34 -11.81
N GLY A 98 1.70 -7.18 -13.11
CA GLY A 98 0.95 -8.14 -13.94
C GLY A 98 -0.43 -7.64 -14.36
N ALA A 99 -1.01 -6.67 -13.65
CA ALA A 99 -2.24 -6.02 -14.07
C ALA A 99 -2.02 -5.07 -15.26
N TYR A 100 -3.00 -5.04 -16.14
CA TYR A 100 -3.06 -4.12 -17.27
C TYR A 100 -4.04 -2.95 -17.01
N CYS A 101 -5.14 -3.23 -16.32
CA CYS A 101 -6.10 -2.23 -15.87
C CYS A 101 -6.68 -2.63 -14.53
N CYS A 102 -6.94 -1.66 -13.65
CA CYS A 102 -7.76 -1.87 -12.47
C CYS A 102 -8.97 -0.93 -12.46
N TYR A 103 -10.04 -1.38 -11.83
CA TYR A 103 -11.24 -0.60 -11.56
C TYR A 103 -11.47 -0.51 -10.06
N ARG A 104 -12.01 0.62 -9.61
CA ARG A 104 -12.41 0.84 -8.22
C ARG A 104 -13.91 1.00 -8.09
N ASN A 105 -14.43 0.56 -6.97
CA ASN A 105 -15.81 0.81 -6.55
C ASN A 105 -15.90 1.00 -5.05
N ALA A 106 -16.81 1.87 -4.62
CA ALA A 106 -17.22 1.99 -3.23
C ALA A 106 -18.71 2.31 -3.17
N LEU A 107 -19.41 1.76 -2.18
CA LEU A 107 -20.84 2.02 -1.99
C LEU A 107 -21.11 3.39 -1.37
N LYS A 108 -20.09 4.00 -0.76
CA LYS A 108 -20.12 5.30 -0.09
C LYS A 108 -18.80 6.03 -0.31
N SER A 109 -18.78 7.33 -0.04
CA SER A 109 -17.57 8.15 -0.10
C SER A 109 -16.57 7.88 1.05
N THR A 110 -16.92 7.02 2.00
CA THR A 110 -16.07 6.61 3.14
C THR A 110 -16.28 5.14 3.47
N GLY A 111 -15.30 4.53 4.15
CA GLY A 111 -15.33 3.10 4.48
C GLY A 111 -14.87 2.21 3.31
N PRO A 112 -15.24 0.92 3.32
CA PRO A 112 -14.59 -0.07 2.45
C PRO A 112 -14.81 0.17 0.96
N GLY A 113 -13.76 -0.08 0.18
CA GLY A 113 -13.78 -0.06 -1.28
C GLY A 113 -13.24 -1.37 -1.84
N ALA A 114 -13.61 -1.68 -3.07
CA ALA A 114 -12.99 -2.77 -3.82
C ALA A 114 -12.17 -2.21 -4.98
N GLN A 115 -11.04 -2.87 -5.23
CA GLN A 115 -10.25 -2.70 -6.42
C GLN A 115 -10.17 -4.04 -7.15
N ALA A 116 -10.45 -4.04 -8.44
CA ALA A 116 -10.45 -5.21 -9.28
C ALA A 116 -9.48 -5.01 -10.43
N CYS A 117 -8.49 -5.88 -10.54
CA CYS A 117 -7.45 -5.78 -11.55
C CYS A 117 -7.57 -6.90 -12.57
N TYR A 118 -7.20 -6.57 -13.80
CA TYR A 118 -7.40 -7.40 -14.98
C TYR A 118 -6.11 -7.48 -15.78
N ASP A 119 -5.86 -8.64 -16.37
CA ASP A 119 -4.76 -8.81 -17.33
C ASP A 119 -5.08 -8.15 -18.68
N LYS A 120 -4.17 -8.24 -19.65
CA LYS A 120 -4.36 -7.66 -21.00
C LYS A 120 -5.57 -8.21 -21.77
N SER A 121 -6.03 -9.40 -21.43
CA SER A 121 -7.20 -10.03 -22.06
C SER A 121 -8.52 -9.60 -21.41
N GLY A 122 -8.46 -8.82 -20.33
CA GLY A 122 -9.63 -8.43 -19.56
C GLY A 122 -10.08 -9.50 -18.58
N GLN A 123 -9.24 -10.49 -18.28
CA GLN A 123 -9.52 -11.52 -17.29
C GLN A 123 -9.16 -11.03 -15.89
N TRP A 124 -10.08 -11.19 -14.94
CA TRP A 124 -9.86 -10.80 -13.55
C TRP A 124 -8.74 -11.63 -12.93
N ILE A 125 -7.81 -10.95 -12.25
CA ILE A 125 -6.68 -11.55 -11.58
C ILE A 125 -7.08 -11.87 -10.14
N SER A 126 -7.04 -13.15 -9.77
CA SER A 126 -7.40 -13.63 -8.43
C SER A 126 -6.21 -13.79 -7.50
N ASP A 127 -5.00 -13.91 -8.05
CA ASP A 127 -3.77 -14.10 -7.27
C ASP A 127 -3.14 -12.74 -6.97
N PRO A 128 -3.04 -12.33 -5.68
CA PRO A 128 -2.41 -11.08 -5.31
C PRO A 128 -0.95 -10.98 -5.75
N TRP A 129 -0.23 -12.10 -5.86
CA TRP A 129 1.16 -12.14 -6.34
C TRP A 129 1.28 -11.90 -7.86
N LEU A 130 0.16 -11.98 -8.59
CA LEU A 130 0.08 -11.70 -10.03
C LEU A 130 -0.56 -10.33 -10.32
N GLY A 131 -0.69 -9.47 -9.30
CA GLY A 131 -1.21 -8.12 -9.46
C GLY A 131 -2.72 -8.00 -9.30
N ALA A 132 -3.36 -8.90 -8.55
CA ALA A 132 -4.75 -8.70 -8.18
C ALA A 132 -4.94 -7.36 -7.42
N GLY A 133 -6.14 -6.79 -7.54
CA GLY A 133 -6.53 -5.65 -6.70
C GLY A 133 -6.81 -6.14 -5.27
N THR A 134 -6.88 -5.24 -4.30
CA THR A 134 -7.20 -5.62 -2.91
C THR A 134 -8.48 -4.96 -2.43
N VAL A 135 -9.14 -5.57 -1.44
CA VAL A 135 -10.18 -4.86 -0.67
C VAL A 135 -9.52 -3.77 0.17
N ASP A 136 -10.02 -2.55 0.09
CA ASP A 136 -9.58 -1.43 0.91
C ASP A 136 -10.48 -1.30 2.13
N LYS A 137 -9.89 -1.01 3.30
CA LYS A 137 -10.68 -0.64 4.47
C LYS A 137 -11.28 0.77 4.31
N GLU A 138 -10.56 1.65 3.64
CA GLU A 138 -10.97 3.01 3.34
C GLU A 138 -10.81 3.27 1.84
N THR A 139 -11.90 3.56 1.14
CA THR A 139 -11.87 3.85 -0.30
C THR A 139 -11.05 5.11 -0.60
N PRO A 140 -10.28 5.16 -1.69
CA PRO A 140 -9.65 6.40 -2.15
C PRO A 140 -10.63 7.32 -2.92
N LEU A 141 -11.86 6.89 -3.19
CA LEU A 141 -12.84 7.61 -4.03
C LEU A 141 -13.53 8.79 -3.31
N GLY A 142 -12.80 9.52 -2.47
CA GLY A 142 -13.32 10.61 -1.64
C GLY A 142 -12.45 11.87 -1.66
N ASN A 143 -12.71 12.75 -0.70
CA ASN A 143 -11.93 13.97 -0.52
C ASN A 143 -10.51 13.67 0.02
N ILE A 144 -9.69 14.71 0.17
CA ILE A 144 -8.30 14.57 0.63
C ILE A 144 -8.18 13.89 2.01
N ILE A 145 -9.13 14.11 2.91
CA ILE A 145 -9.15 13.45 4.24
C ILE A 145 -9.36 11.95 4.06
N GLN A 146 -10.27 11.56 3.17
CA GLN A 146 -10.53 10.17 2.87
C GLN A 146 -9.32 9.50 2.19
N GLN A 147 -8.66 10.19 1.26
CA GLN A 147 -7.43 9.69 0.64
C GLN A 147 -6.31 9.51 1.67
N ALA A 148 -6.16 10.41 2.64
CA ALA A 148 -5.21 10.24 3.74
C ALA A 148 -5.56 9.04 4.62
N LYS A 149 -6.84 8.80 4.90
CA LYS A 149 -7.29 7.60 5.62
C LYS A 149 -6.97 6.31 4.87
N HIS A 150 -7.22 6.27 3.56
CA HIS A 150 -6.80 5.16 2.69
C HIS A 150 -5.29 4.94 2.75
N GLY A 151 -4.51 6.03 2.66
CA GLY A 151 -3.06 6.00 2.81
C GLY A 151 -2.61 5.30 4.09
N VAL A 152 -3.18 5.67 5.23
CA VAL A 152 -2.82 5.09 6.54
C VAL A 152 -3.35 3.67 6.72
N ALA A 153 -4.57 3.38 6.27
CA ALA A 153 -5.25 2.12 6.54
C ALA A 153 -4.83 0.96 5.62
N ASP A 154 -4.41 1.28 4.39
CA ASP A 154 -4.23 0.31 3.32
C ASP A 154 -2.85 0.45 2.65
N VAL A 155 -2.42 1.67 2.28
CA VAL A 155 -1.16 1.87 1.53
C VAL A 155 0.08 1.72 2.42
N ILE A 156 0.18 2.43 3.55
CA ILE A 156 1.34 2.32 4.46
C ILE A 156 1.55 0.87 4.92
N PRO A 157 0.52 0.11 5.34
CA PRO A 157 0.69 -1.29 5.68
C PRO A 157 1.17 -2.16 4.53
N TYR A 158 0.73 -1.91 3.30
CA TYR A 158 1.29 -2.60 2.13
C TYR A 158 2.79 -2.34 2.02
N TYR A 159 3.25 -1.10 2.16
CA TYR A 159 4.69 -0.81 2.14
C TYR A 159 5.43 -1.49 3.30
N SER A 160 4.92 -1.41 4.52
CA SER A 160 5.52 -2.07 5.69
C SER A 160 5.59 -3.58 5.56
N CYS A 161 4.57 -4.22 4.97
CA CYS A 161 4.48 -5.68 4.85
C CYS A 161 5.14 -6.25 3.58
N CYS A 162 5.07 -5.52 2.46
CA CYS A 162 5.40 -6.04 1.12
C CYS A 162 6.61 -5.37 0.46
N VAL A 163 6.92 -4.09 0.76
CA VAL A 163 7.95 -3.33 0.02
C VAL A 163 9.20 -3.06 0.85
N LEU A 164 9.06 -2.61 2.10
CA LEU A 164 10.16 -2.18 2.96
C LEU A 164 10.85 -3.35 3.69
N THR A 165 10.38 -4.58 3.48
CA THR A 165 10.95 -5.80 4.04
C THR A 165 11.99 -6.42 3.10
N LEU A 166 12.84 -5.60 2.47
CA LEU A 166 13.89 -6.04 1.54
C LEU A 166 14.82 -7.13 2.12
N PHE A 167 14.89 -7.24 3.45
CA PHE A 167 15.69 -8.24 4.18
C PHE A 167 14.87 -9.15 5.12
N ALA A 168 13.55 -9.01 5.16
CA ALA A 168 12.68 -9.98 5.85
C ALA A 168 12.23 -11.04 4.84
N PRO A 169 11.83 -12.25 5.27
CA PRO A 169 11.35 -13.26 4.36
C PRO A 169 9.99 -12.84 3.78
N GLN A 170 10.01 -12.06 2.69
CA GLN A 170 9.06 -12.26 1.61
C GLN A 170 9.18 -13.75 1.25
N PRO A 171 8.11 -14.54 1.38
CA PRO A 171 6.71 -14.15 1.20
C PRO A 171 5.84 -13.96 2.47
N GLU A 172 6.36 -14.18 3.68
CA GLU A 172 5.52 -14.33 4.89
C GLU A 172 4.77 -13.04 5.28
N THR A 173 5.47 -11.90 5.40
CA THR A 173 4.81 -10.65 5.82
C THR A 173 3.85 -10.11 4.77
N CYS A 174 4.11 -10.31 3.48
CA CYS A 174 3.18 -9.90 2.44
C CYS A 174 1.97 -10.85 2.35
N ASN A 175 2.14 -12.15 2.61
CA ASN A 175 1.00 -13.06 2.78
C ASN A 175 0.08 -12.59 3.91
N ARG A 176 0.64 -12.13 5.04
CA ARG A 176 -0.16 -11.53 6.13
C ARG A 176 -0.95 -10.31 5.67
N TYR A 177 -0.37 -9.47 4.82
CA TYR A 177 -1.11 -8.36 4.19
C TYR A 177 -2.28 -8.86 3.37
N TYR A 178 -2.04 -9.78 2.43
CA TYR A 178 -3.08 -10.31 1.54
C TYR A 178 -4.15 -11.13 2.26
N GLU A 179 -3.83 -11.78 3.37
CA GLU A 179 -4.83 -12.40 4.24
C GLU A 179 -5.84 -11.38 4.78
N LYS A 180 -5.40 -10.16 5.11
CA LYS A 180 -6.25 -9.11 5.67
C LYS A 180 -6.82 -8.16 4.60
N ARG A 181 -6.25 -8.18 3.39
CA ARG A 181 -6.63 -7.37 2.23
C ARG A 181 -6.70 -8.23 0.96
N PRO A 182 -7.57 -9.27 0.94
CA PRO A 182 -7.65 -10.15 -0.22
C PRO A 182 -8.33 -9.47 -1.42
N PRO A 183 -8.13 -9.99 -2.64
CA PRO A 183 -8.79 -9.52 -3.87
C PRO A 183 -10.29 -9.79 -3.93
N GLY A 184 -10.81 -10.64 -3.04
CA GLY A 184 -12.22 -11.01 -2.99
C GLY A 184 -12.59 -12.07 -4.04
N GLN A 185 -13.77 -11.94 -4.63
CA GLN A 185 -14.31 -12.86 -5.64
C GLN A 185 -14.95 -12.05 -6.76
N CYS A 186 -14.82 -12.51 -7.99
CA CYS A 186 -15.55 -11.97 -9.13
C CYS A 186 -16.88 -12.69 -9.36
N GLU A 187 -17.78 -12.07 -10.13
CA GLU A 187 -19.02 -12.69 -10.61
C GLU A 187 -19.40 -12.23 -12.02
N GLY A 188 -19.87 -13.16 -12.86
CA GLY A 188 -20.34 -12.88 -14.22
C GLY A 188 -19.26 -12.35 -15.18
N SER A 189 -19.68 -11.99 -16.39
CA SER A 189 -18.81 -11.43 -17.42
C SER A 189 -19.52 -10.29 -18.14
N ILE A 190 -18.78 -9.24 -18.49
CA ILE A 190 -19.22 -8.24 -19.45
C ILE A 190 -18.59 -8.61 -20.78
N MET A 191 -19.33 -9.36 -21.60
CA MET A 191 -18.96 -9.57 -22.99
C MET A 191 -19.80 -8.61 -23.83
N VAL A 192 -19.13 -7.61 -24.42
CA VAL A 192 -19.72 -6.67 -25.39
C VAL A 192 -19.27 -7.10 -26.77
#